data_AF-A0A2S7U2G1-F1
#
_entry.id   AF-A0A2S7U2G1-F1
#
_cell.length_a   1.000
_cell.length_b   1.000
_cell.length_c   1.000
_cell.angle_alpha   90.00
_cell.angle_beta   90.00
_cell.angle_gamma   90.00
#
_symmetry.space_group_name_H-M   'P 1'
#
loop_
_entity.id
_entity.type
_entity.pdbx_description
1 polymer ?
#
loop_
_entity_poly.entity_id
_entity_poly.type
_entity_poly.pdbx_seq_one_letter_code
_entity_poly.pdbx_strand_id
1 'polypeptide(L)'
;MELDLIDAQIDLNSFSPREIEEILEDPFAVRFLPDHDRQDGESRYYMLGRTVADRFLFLAFSTDGKKARIYAVREMTDGENRFYDRKYAQYK
;
A
#
# COMPACT_ATOMS: atom_id res chain seq x y z
N MET A 1 6.92 11.01 3.83
CA MET A 1 6.15 10.58 5.04
C MET A 1 7.06 9.66 5.86
N GLU A 2 7.02 9.61 7.20
CA GLU A 2 7.91 8.70 7.95
C GLU A 2 7.30 7.29 8.01
N LEU A 3 8.07 6.27 7.61
CA LEU A 3 7.63 4.88 7.61
C LEU A 3 7.80 4.24 9.00
N ASP A 4 6.70 3.77 9.58
CA ASP A 4 6.69 2.98 10.81
C ASP A 4 6.46 1.49 10.49
N LEU A 5 7.52 0.69 10.67
CA LEU A 5 7.53 -0.76 10.47
C LEU A 5 7.59 -1.55 11.80
N ILE A 6 7.38 -0.88 12.94
CA ILE A 6 7.48 -1.53 14.25
C ILE A 6 6.39 -2.62 14.37
N ASP A 7 6.81 -3.82 14.83
CA ASP A 7 5.98 -5.02 14.98
C ASP A 7 5.29 -5.54 13.71
N ALA A 8 5.64 -4.98 12.54
CA ALA A 8 5.09 -5.43 11.27
C ALA A 8 5.66 -6.80 10.91
N GLN A 9 4.78 -7.78 10.70
CA GLN A 9 5.14 -9.13 10.24
C GLN A 9 5.41 -9.13 8.72
N ILE A 10 6.35 -8.30 8.27
CA ILE A 10 6.72 -8.14 6.86
C ILE A 10 8.09 -8.77 6.64
N ASP A 11 8.22 -9.58 5.59
CA ASP A 11 9.53 -10.06 5.14
C ASP A 11 10.28 -8.93 4.42
N LEU A 12 11.14 -8.24 5.15
CA LEU A 12 11.93 -7.11 4.65
C LEU A 12 12.99 -7.51 3.60
N ASN A 13 13.29 -8.80 3.45
CA ASN A 13 14.16 -9.26 2.36
C ASN A 13 13.40 -9.31 1.04
N SER A 14 12.10 -9.64 1.09
CA SER A 14 11.23 -9.71 -0.09
C SER A 14 10.61 -8.37 -0.46
N PHE A 15 10.39 -7.51 0.54
CA PHE A 15 9.79 -6.18 0.38
C PHE A 15 10.62 -5.15 1.14
N SER A 16 11.48 -4.43 0.41
CA SER A 16 12.35 -3.45 1.05
C SER A 16 11.54 -2.24 1.54
N PRO A 17 11.97 -1.57 2.63
CA PRO A 17 11.34 -0.34 3.10
C PRO A 17 11.22 0.72 2.00
N ARG A 18 12.23 0.81 1.12
CA ARG A 18 12.26 1.73 0.00
C ARG A 18 11.14 1.48 -1.00
N GLU A 19 10.85 0.23 -1.34
CA GLU A 19 9.74 -0.11 -2.25
C GLU A 19 8.38 0.28 -1.65
N ILE A 20 8.25 0.18 -0.34
CA ILE A 20 7.04 0.60 0.38
C ILE A 20 6.90 2.13 0.33
N GLU A 21 8.00 2.86 0.56
CA GLU A 21 8.03 4.33 0.44
C GLU A 21 7.68 4.79 -0.99
N GLU A 22 8.25 4.14 -2.00
CA GLU A 22 7.96 4.45 -3.42
C GLU A 22 6.47 4.37 -3.72
N ILE A 23 5.77 3.37 -3.19
CA ILE A 23 4.32 3.20 -3.40
C ILE A 23 3.50 4.22 -2.60
N LEU A 24 3.91 4.54 -1.37
CA LEU A 24 3.23 5.54 -0.56
C LEU A 24 3.27 6.94 -1.19
N GLU A 25 4.33 7.22 -1.96
CA GLU A 25 4.53 8.50 -2.65
C GLU A 25 4.13 8.46 -4.14
N ASP A 26 3.66 7.31 -4.64
CA ASP A 26 3.21 7.14 -6.03
C ASP A 26 1.89 7.93 -6.27
N PRO A 27 1.88 8.95 -7.14
CA PRO A 27 0.68 9.74 -7.42
C PRO A 27 -0.41 8.94 -8.15
N PHE A 28 -0.07 7.78 -8.72
CA PHE A 28 -1.00 6.89 -9.42
C PHE A 28 -1.44 5.70 -8.56
N ALA A 29 -0.98 5.63 -7.31
CA ALA A 29 -1.41 4.59 -6.39
C ALA A 29 -2.93 4.68 -6.13
N VAL A 30 -3.58 3.52 -6.15
CA VAL A 30 -5.01 3.42 -5.89
C VAL A 30 -5.21 3.17 -4.40
N ARG A 31 -5.72 4.17 -3.69
CA ARG A 31 -6.04 4.09 -2.26
C ARG A 31 -7.54 3.93 -2.03
N PHE A 32 -7.92 3.03 -1.13
CA PHE A 32 -9.32 2.82 -0.75
C PHE A 32 -9.45 2.43 0.73
N LEU A 33 -10.65 2.64 1.26
CA LEU A 33 -11.02 2.26 2.62
C LEU A 33 -11.56 0.82 2.63
N PRO A 34 -11.21 0.02 3.65
CA PRO A 34 -11.87 -1.25 3.89
C PRO A 34 -13.34 -1.02 4.26
N ASP A 35 -14.22 -1.89 3.77
CA ASP A 35 -15.68 -1.81 3.97
C ASP A 35 -16.14 -2.31 5.35
N HIS A 36 -15.19 -2.57 6.27
CA HIS A 36 -15.50 -3.07 7.61
C HIS A 36 -15.08 -2.07 8.68
N ASP A 37 -16.04 -1.72 9.53
CA ASP A 37 -15.81 -0.97 10.75
C ASP A 37 -14.95 -1.80 11.71
N ARG A 38 -13.85 -1.22 12.20
CA ARG A 38 -12.92 -1.91 13.08
C ARG A 38 -13.26 -1.55 14.52
N GLN A 39 -13.36 -2.56 15.39
CA GLN A 39 -13.66 -2.39 16.82
C GLN A 39 -12.65 -1.49 17.56
N ASP A 40 -11.42 -1.39 17.06
CA ASP A 40 -10.34 -0.57 17.62
C ASP A 40 -10.41 0.91 17.20
N GLY A 41 -11.36 1.29 16.33
CA GLY A 41 -11.52 2.67 15.86
C GLY A 41 -10.41 3.19 14.94
N GLU A 42 -9.35 2.41 14.69
CA GLU A 42 -8.28 2.79 13.77
C GLU A 42 -8.72 2.73 12.30
N SER A 43 -8.60 3.86 11.61
CA SER A 43 -8.73 3.95 10.14
C SER A 43 -7.54 3.28 9.46
N ARG A 44 -7.76 2.10 8.89
CA ARG A 44 -6.80 1.43 8.00
C ARG A 44 -7.20 1.66 6.56
N TYR A 45 -6.21 1.74 5.69
CA TYR A 45 -6.35 1.95 4.26
C TYR A 45 -5.68 0.81 3.53
N TYR A 46 -6.20 0.51 2.35
CA TYR A 46 -5.54 -0.34 1.38
C TYR A 46 -5.02 0.51 0.24
N MET A 47 -3.86 0.12 -0.28
CA MET A 47 -3.23 0.78 -1.40
C MET A 47 -2.68 -0.24 -2.37
N LEU A 48 -2.88 0.03 -3.65
CA LEU A 48 -2.29 -0.69 -4.76
C LEU A 48 -1.36 0.28 -5.49
N GLY A 49 -0.08 -0.02 -5.58
CA GLY A 49 0.86 0.79 -6.35
C GLY A 49 1.95 0.00 -7.02
N ARG A 50 2.71 0.71 -7.85
CA ARG A 50 3.78 0.14 -8.67
C ARG A 50 5.11 0.76 -8.23
N THR A 51 6.08 -0.08 -7.91
CA THR A 51 7.43 0.38 -7.57
C THR A 51 8.17 0.86 -8.82
N VAL A 52 9.29 1.58 -8.66
CA VAL A 52 10.15 1.96 -9.79
C VAL A 52 10.72 0.73 -10.52
N ALA A 53 10.95 -0.36 -9.79
CA ALA A 53 11.40 -1.64 -10.34
C ALA A 53 10.30 -2.48 -11.03
N ASP A 54 9.14 -1.90 -11.32
CA ASP A 54 8.02 -2.57 -11.99
C ASP A 54 7.38 -3.74 -11.20
N ARG A 55 7.38 -3.66 -9.88
CA ARG A 55 6.65 -4.60 -9.00
C ARG A 55 5.32 -3.98 -8.58
N PHE A 56 4.30 -4.83 -8.49
CA PHE A 56 2.96 -4.41 -8.11
C PHE A 56 2.67 -4.91 -6.69
N LEU A 57 2.66 -3.99 -5.73
CA LEU A 57 2.46 -4.36 -4.32
C LEU A 57 1.14 -3.84 -3.77
N PHE A 58 0.54 -4.68 -2.94
CA PHE A 58 -0.57 -4.32 -2.08
C PHE A 58 -0.03 -3.94 -0.69
N LEU A 59 -0.54 -2.84 -0.15
CA LEU A 59 -0.24 -2.36 1.20
C LEU A 59 -1.51 -2.24 2.05
N ALA A 60 -1.43 -2.69 3.29
CA ALA A 60 -2.38 -2.32 4.33
C ALA A 60 -1.68 -1.43 5.36
N PHE A 61 -2.17 -0.22 5.54
CA PHE A 61 -1.50 0.78 6.37
C PHE A 61 -2.48 1.72 7.08
N SER A 62 -2.04 2.37 8.13
CA SER A 62 -2.71 3.54 8.72
C SER A 62 -1.79 4.73 8.59
N THR A 63 -2.36 5.93 8.58
CA THR A 63 -1.57 7.16 8.57
C THR A 63 -2.26 8.26 9.33
N ASP A 64 -1.47 9.02 10.08
CA ASP A 64 -1.87 10.25 10.76
C ASP A 64 -1.50 11.52 9.95
N GLY A 65 -1.01 11.34 8.71
CA GLY A 65 -0.50 12.40 7.83
C GLY A 65 0.99 12.72 8.01
N LYS A 66 1.62 12.28 9.10
CA LYS A 66 3.07 12.43 9.34
C LYS A 66 3.79 11.09 9.22
N LYS A 67 3.20 10.04 9.79
CA LYS A 67 3.69 8.67 9.81
C LYS A 67 2.75 7.75 9.05
N ALA A 68 3.30 6.75 8.39
CA ALA A 68 2.58 5.62 7.81
C ALA A 68 2.99 4.35 8.54
N ARG A 69 2.05 3.74 9.27
CA ARG A 69 2.26 2.43 9.90
C ARG A 69 1.81 1.34 8.96
N ILE A 70 2.71 0.42 8.63
CA ILE A 70 2.42 -0.69 7.73
C ILE A 70 2.04 -1.93 8.54
N TYR A 71 0.90 -2.53 8.22
CA TYR A 71 0.45 -3.76 8.84
C TYR A 71 0.71 -4.99 7.96
N ALA A 72 0.65 -4.85 6.65
CA ALA A 72 0.90 -5.94 5.71
C ALA A 72 1.36 -5.43 4.35
N VAL A 73 2.22 -6.22 3.70
CA VAL A 73 2.71 -6.04 2.33
C VAL A 73 2.68 -7.38 1.62
N ARG A 74 2.26 -7.38 0.35
CA ARG A 74 2.37 -8.55 -0.53
C ARG A 74 2.37 -8.13 -1.98
N GLU A 75 2.71 -9.07 -2.86
CA GLU A 75 2.44 -8.94 -4.29
C GLU A 75 0.92 -8.83 -4.54
N MET A 76 0.55 -8.02 -5.52
CA MET A 76 -0.82 -7.95 -6.01
C MET A 76 -1.23 -9.27 -6.69
N THR A 77 -2.50 -9.61 -6.53
CA THR A 77 -3.14 -10.68 -7.30
C THR A 77 -3.43 -10.23 -8.73
N ASP A 78 -3.65 -11.17 -9.65
CA ASP A 78 -4.05 -10.84 -11.04
C ASP A 78 -5.30 -9.95 -11.12
N GLY A 79 -6.25 -10.14 -10.20
CA GLY A 79 -7.46 -9.32 -10.11
C GLY A 79 -7.16 -7.87 -9.74
N GLU A 80 -6.23 -7.66 -8.80
CA GLU A 80 -5.79 -6.35 -8.34
C GLU A 80 -4.94 -5.65 -9.40
N ASN A 81 -4.04 -6.37 -10.07
CA ASN A 81 -3.27 -5.84 -11.20
C ASN A 81 -4.20 -5.30 -12.29
N ARG A 82 -5.20 -6.09 -12.71
CA ARG A 82 -6.19 -5.64 -13.69
C ARG A 82 -7.00 -4.45 -13.20
N PHE A 83 -7.28 -4.36 -11.90
CA PHE A 83 -7.99 -3.22 -11.33
C PHE A 83 -7.13 -1.96 -11.31
N TYR A 84 -5.86 -2.08 -10.91
CA TYR A 84 -4.86 -1.03 -10.96
C TYR A 84 -4.69 -0.52 -12.39
N ASP A 85 -4.49 -1.41 -13.38
CA ASP A 85 -4.34 -1.03 -14.78
C ASP A 85 -5.56 -0.26 -15.33
N ARG A 86 -6.78 -0.73 -14.99
CA ARG A 86 -8.01 -0.02 -15.38
C ARG A 86 -8.09 1.38 -14.78
N LYS A 87 -7.62 1.56 -13.54
CA LYS A 87 -7.58 2.86 -12.86
C LYS A 87 -6.49 3.73 -13.44
N TYR A 88 -5.30 3.18 -13.66
CA TYR A 88 -4.17 3.86 -14.28
C TYR A 88 -4.53 4.39 -15.67
N ALA A 89 -5.23 3.60 -16.48
CA ALA A 89 -5.70 4.01 -17.80
C ALA A 89 -6.71 5.18 -17.78
N GLN A 90 -7.35 5.50 -16.64
CA GLN A 90 -8.22 6.68 -16.51
C GLN A 90 -7.43 7.98 -16.29
N TYR A 91 -6.18 7.88 -15.84
CA TYR A 91 -5.29 9.02 -15.62
C TYR A 91 -4.43 9.37 -16.84
N LYS A 92 -4.41 8.49 -17.86
CA LYS A 92 -3.67 8.65 -19.11
C LYS A 92 -4.54 9.31 -20.19
#